data_AF-A0A7W1SY32-F1
#
_entry.id   AF-A0A7W1SY32-F1
#
_cell.length_a   1.000
_cell.length_b   1.000
_cell.length_c   1.000
_cell.angle_alpha   90.00
_cell.angle_beta   90.00
_cell.angle_gamma   90.00
#
_symmetry.space_group_name_H-M   'P 1'
#
loop_
_entity.id
_entity.type
_entity.pdbx_description
1 polymer ?
#
loop_
_entity_poly.entity_id
_entity_poly.type
_entity_poly.pdbx_seq_one_letter_code
_entity_poly.pdbx_strand_id
1 'polypeptide(L)'
;METIARQLTGLGTLRVWFDKRNETLSPGIVAADFNEALYVLLLLNLANVESVAICTRCGHQFRRTRTAQAFCSLRCGNNARQAKQRMKRKGEKNVTRKAR
;
A
#
# COMPACT_ATOMS: atom_id res chain seq x y z
N MET A 1 1.25 -3.92 4.93
CA MET A 1 2.28 -3.56 5.93
C MET A 1 3.63 -4.16 5.54
N GLU A 2 3.73 -5.47 5.24
CA GLU A 2 5.01 -6.11 4.87
C GLU A 2 5.74 -5.48 3.67
N THR A 3 5.00 -5.00 2.66
CA THR A 3 5.60 -4.43 1.44
C THR A 3 6.26 -3.07 1.67
N ILE A 4 5.74 -2.25 2.59
CA ILE A 4 6.30 -0.93 2.91
C ILE A 4 7.48 -1.10 3.86
N ALA A 5 7.39 -2.00 4.85
CA ALA A 5 8.50 -2.34 5.73
C ALA A 5 9.74 -2.82 4.95
N ARG A 6 9.54 -3.60 3.87
CA ARG A 6 10.60 -4.00 2.93
C ARG A 6 11.14 -2.90 2.03
N GLN A 7 10.40 -1.81 1.82
CA GLN A 7 10.89 -0.66 1.07
C GLN A 7 11.64 0.33 1.96
N LEU A 8 11.33 0.34 3.27
CA LEU A 8 12.04 1.15 4.26
C LEU A 8 13.34 0.50 4.75
N THR A 9 13.60 -0.78 4.47
CA THR A 9 14.88 -1.41 4.83
C THR A 9 16.02 -0.75 4.05
N GLY A 10 16.88 -0.04 4.78
CA GLY A 10 17.99 0.74 4.22
C GLY A 10 17.71 2.23 4.10
N LEU A 11 16.49 2.70 4.43
CA LEU A 11 16.14 4.12 4.45
C LEU A 11 15.97 4.62 5.88
N GLY A 12 16.95 5.38 6.35
CA GLY A 12 17.03 5.93 7.69
C GLY A 12 17.18 4.91 8.82
N THR A 13 17.36 5.42 10.03
CA THR A 13 17.48 4.63 11.27
C THR A 13 16.34 4.98 12.22
N LEU A 14 15.63 3.98 12.72
CA LEU A 14 14.63 4.17 13.76
C LEU A 14 15.34 4.58 15.06
N ARG A 15 14.97 5.72 15.62
CA ARG A 15 15.49 6.22 16.89
C ARG A 15 14.35 6.70 17.78
N VAL A 16 14.64 6.77 19.07
CA VAL A 16 13.77 7.39 20.06
C VAL A 16 14.45 8.67 20.52
N TRP A 17 13.72 9.78 20.54
CA TRP A 17 14.20 11.04 21.07
C TRP A 17 13.21 11.63 22.07
N PHE A 18 13.70 12.53 22.91
CA PHE A 18 12.85 13.25 23.84
C PHE A 18 12.21 14.45 23.12
N ASP A 19 10.90 14.39 22.90
CA ASP A 19 10.13 15.51 22.37
C ASP A 19 9.87 16.52 23.47
N LYS A 20 10.51 17.68 23.38
CA LYS A 20 10.34 18.78 24.34
C LYS A 20 8.94 19.40 24.33
N ARG A 21 8.16 19.24 23.25
CA ARG A 21 6.81 19.83 23.15
C ARG A 21 5.79 19.04 23.93
N ASN A 22 5.90 17.72 23.85
CA ASN A 22 4.99 16.78 24.48
C ASN A 22 5.59 16.16 25.75
N GLU A 23 6.78 16.61 26.17
CA GLU A 23 7.56 16.09 27.30
C GLU A 23 7.66 14.56 27.35
N THR A 24 7.73 13.92 26.17
CA THR A 24 7.62 12.46 26.03
C THR A 24 8.70 11.89 25.12
N LEU A 25 9.07 10.64 25.35
CA LEU A 25 9.91 9.89 24.42
C LEU A 25 9.09 9.51 23.19
N SER A 26 9.45 10.09 22.05
CA SER A 26 8.77 9.87 20.78
C SER A 26 9.68 9.06 19.84
N PRO A 27 9.15 8.00 19.20
CA PRO A 27 9.87 7.31 18.15
C PRO A 27 9.85 8.13 16.86
N GLY A 28 10.92 8.05 16.08
CA GLY A 28 10.98 8.63 14.75
C GLY A 28 12.12 8.08 13.91
N ILE A 29 12.18 8.49 12.65
CA ILE A 29 13.16 7.99 11.68
C ILE A 29 14.16 9.10 11.40
N VAL A 30 15.45 8.79 11.56
CA VAL A 30 16.56 9.68 11.20
C VAL A 30 17.08 9.27 9.84
N ALA A 31 16.93 10.13 8.84
CA ALA A 31 17.51 9.95 7.51
C ALA A 31 18.94 10.52 7.45
N ALA A 32 19.78 10.02 6.54
CA ALA A 32 21.14 10.50 6.34
C ALA A 32 21.17 11.86 5.63
N ASP A 33 20.24 12.10 4.71
CA ASP A 33 20.10 13.37 3.98
C ASP A 33 18.63 13.81 3.78
N PHE A 34 18.47 15.00 3.22
CA PHE A 34 17.15 15.60 2.97
C PHE A 34 16.31 14.83 1.95
N ASN A 35 16.93 14.25 0.90
CA ASN A 35 16.21 13.52 -0.13
C ASN A 35 15.64 12.22 0.45
N GLU A 36 16.44 11.54 1.26
CA GLU A 36 16.03 10.35 2.00
C GLU A 36 14.93 10.70 3.01
N ALA A 37 15.05 11.82 3.74
CA ALA A 37 14.01 12.30 4.65
C ALA A 37 12.68 12.55 3.92
N LEU A 38 12.72 13.20 2.74
CA LEU A 38 11.55 13.46 1.93
C LEU A 38 10.90 12.16 1.44
N TYR A 39 11.72 11.20 1.01
CA TYR A 39 11.24 9.91 0.52
C TYR A 39 10.60 9.07 1.63
N VAL A 40 11.23 9.02 2.82
CA VAL A 40 10.66 8.38 4.02
C VAL A 40 9.32 9.03 4.39
N LEU A 41 9.25 10.37 4.38
CA LEU A 41 8.03 11.10 4.69
C LEU A 41 6.92 10.81 3.68
N LEU A 42 7.24 10.72 2.39
CA LEU A 42 6.29 10.31 1.35
C LEU A 42 5.78 8.88 1.59
N LEU A 43 6.67 7.93 1.87
CA LEU A 43 6.29 6.54 2.14
C LEU A 43 5.38 6.40 3.36
N LEU A 44 5.69 7.10 4.44
CA LEU A 44 4.87 7.13 5.65
C LEU A 44 3.49 7.73 5.37
N ASN A 45 3.44 8.82 4.59
CA ASN A 45 2.17 9.43 4.19
C ASN A 45 1.35 8.51 3.29
N LEU A 46 1.96 7.75 2.38
CA LEU A 46 1.28 6.76 1.55
C LEU A 46 0.83 5.52 2.34
N ALA A 47 1.46 5.23 3.47
CA ALA A 47 1.07 4.15 4.37
C ALA A 47 -0.18 4.50 5.21
N ASN A 48 -0.45 5.80 5.42
CA ASN A 48 -1.59 6.26 6.21
C ASN A 48 -2.93 5.88 5.56
N VAL A 49 -3.93 5.64 6.41
CA VAL A 49 -5.27 5.20 6.00
C VAL A 49 -5.99 6.23 5.14
N GLU A 50 -5.71 7.51 5.37
CA GLU A 50 -6.31 8.64 4.64
C GLU A 50 -5.48 9.11 3.44
N SER A 51 -4.50 8.31 3.03
CA SER A 51 -3.63 8.63 1.90
C SER A 51 -4.35 8.56 0.55
N VAL A 52 -3.82 9.31 -0.41
CA VAL A 52 -4.23 9.21 -1.81
C VAL A 52 -3.64 7.94 -2.41
N ALA A 53 -4.48 7.16 -3.09
CA ALA A 53 -4.11 5.93 -3.77
C ALA A 53 -4.61 5.92 -5.21
N ILE A 54 -4.00 5.06 -6.03
CA ILE A 54 -4.40 4.87 -7.43
C ILE A 54 -5.23 3.59 -7.54
N CYS A 55 -6.40 3.67 -8.16
CA CYS A 55 -7.27 2.51 -8.35
C CYS A 55 -6.64 1.53 -9.33
N THR A 56 -6.40 0.30 -8.89
CA THR A 56 -5.78 -0.76 -9.71
C THR A 56 -6.61 -1.20 -10.92
N ARG A 57 -7.89 -0.76 -11.03
CA ARG A 57 -8.77 -1.06 -12.15
C ARG A 57 -8.91 0.07 -13.17
N CYS A 58 -9.08 1.30 -12.71
CA CYS A 58 -9.36 2.44 -13.59
C CYS A 58 -8.26 3.51 -13.59
N GLY A 59 -7.22 3.37 -12.78
CA GLY A 59 -6.13 4.34 -12.67
C GLY A 59 -6.50 5.66 -11.98
N HIS A 60 -7.76 5.84 -11.56
CA HIS A 60 -8.18 7.07 -10.92
C HIS A 60 -7.61 7.20 -9.51
N GLN A 61 -7.18 8.42 -9.16
CA GLN A 61 -6.76 8.75 -7.81
C GLN A 61 -7.96 8.82 -6.88
N PHE A 62 -7.83 8.30 -5.67
CA PHE A 62 -8.88 8.33 -4.66
C PHE A 62 -8.29 8.40 -3.26
N ARG A 63 -9.01 9.02 -2.32
CA ARG A 63 -8.64 8.99 -0.91
C ARG A 63 -9.09 7.66 -0.30
N ARG A 64 -8.17 6.94 0.33
CA ARG A 64 -8.51 5.71 1.05
C ARG A 64 -9.31 6.07 2.30
N THR A 65 -10.29 5.23 2.64
CA THR A 65 -10.97 5.24 3.95
C THR A 65 -10.50 4.09 4.84
N ARG A 66 -9.81 3.10 4.26
CA ARG A 66 -9.23 1.93 4.94
C ARG A 66 -7.90 1.57 4.29
N THR A 67 -6.90 1.13 5.06
CA THR A 67 -5.56 0.78 4.56
C THR A 67 -5.59 -0.26 3.44
N ALA A 68 -6.50 -1.23 3.54
CA ALA A 68 -6.65 -2.32 2.57
C ALA A 68 -7.49 -1.95 1.32
N GLN A 69 -7.95 -0.70 1.20
CA GLN A 69 -8.79 -0.28 0.07
C GLN A 69 -7.95 -0.15 -1.22
N ALA A 70 -8.13 -1.12 -2.12
CA ALA A 70 -7.42 -1.19 -3.41
C ALA A 70 -8.18 -0.55 -4.59
N PHE A 71 -9.44 -0.16 -4.39
CA PHE A 71 -10.31 0.35 -5.45
C PHE A 71 -11.02 1.64 -5.02
N CYS A 72 -11.20 2.56 -5.97
CA CYS A 72 -11.88 3.83 -5.73
C CYS A 72 -13.38 3.68 -5.46
N SER A 73 -14.00 2.56 -5.85
CA SER A 73 -15.43 2.32 -5.68
C SER A 73 -15.77 0.84 -5.62
N LEU A 74 -16.95 0.54 -5.03
CA LEU A 74 -17.56 -0.78 -5.02
C LEU A 74 -17.70 -1.36 -6.44
N ARG A 75 -18.05 -0.52 -7.43
CA ARG A 75 -18.16 -0.93 -8.84
C ARG A 75 -16.83 -1.47 -9.37
N CYS A 76 -15.72 -0.77 -9.11
CA CYS A 76 -14.39 -1.24 -9.50
C CYS A 76 -14.03 -2.56 -8.82
N GLY A 77 -14.33 -2.68 -7.52
CA GLY A 77 -14.11 -3.91 -6.75
C GLY A 77 -14.92 -5.09 -7.28
N ASN A 78 -16.20 -4.92 -7.59
CA ASN A 78 -17.06 -5.97 -8.13
C ASN A 78 -16.60 -6.43 -9.51
N ASN A 79 -16.24 -5.48 -10.39
CA ASN A 79 -15.71 -5.81 -11.71
C ASN A 79 -14.39 -6.58 -11.63
N ALA A 80 -13.50 -6.23 -10.70
CA ALA A 80 -12.26 -6.97 -10.46
C ALA A 80 -12.54 -8.41 -10.00
N ARG A 81 -13.48 -8.59 -9.06
CA ARG A 81 -13.89 -9.93 -8.58
C ARG A 81 -14.45 -10.79 -9.70
N GLN A 82 -15.34 -10.23 -10.52
CA GLN A 82 -15.92 -10.95 -11.67
C GLN A 82 -14.84 -11.33 -12.70
N ALA A 83 -13.90 -10.42 -13.00
CA ALA A 83 -12.80 -10.72 -13.91
C ALA A 83 -11.96 -11.90 -13.40
N LYS A 84 -11.62 -11.91 -12.10
CA LYS A 84 -10.88 -13.02 -11.46
C LYS A 84 -11.65 -14.34 -11.53
N GLN A 85 -12.96 -14.32 -11.29
CA GLN A 85 -13.81 -15.51 -11.42
C GLN A 85 -13.86 -16.04 -12.86
N ARG A 86 -13.96 -15.16 -13.87
CA ARG A 86 -13.94 -15.54 -15.29
C ARG A 86 -12.61 -16.22 -15.67
N MET A 87 -11.49 -15.70 -15.19
CA MET A 87 -10.16 -16.30 -15.42
C MET A 87 -10.05 -17.68 -14.77
N LYS A 88 -10.52 -17.85 -13.52
CA LYS A 88 -10.53 -19.16 -12.84
C LYS A 88 -11.33 -20.20 -13.62
N ARG A 89 -12.54 -19.86 -14.07
CA ARG A 89 -13.39 -20.75 -14.89
C ARG A 89 -12.74 -21.13 -16.24
N LYS A 90 -12.03 -20.19 -16.88
CA LYS A 90 -11.28 -20.49 -18.11
C LYS A 90 -10.10 -21.44 -17.84
N GLY A 91 -9.40 -21.27 -16.72
CA GLY A 91 -8.34 -22.18 -16.28
C GLY A 91 -8.85 -23.60 -16.07
N GLU A 92 -9.94 -23.76 -15.32
CA GLU A 92 -10.57 -25.07 -15.05
C GLU A 92 -11.02 -25.78 -16.34
N LYS A 93 -11.60 -25.02 -17.29
CA LYS A 93 -11.99 -25.55 -18.62
C LYS A 93 -10.79 -25.97 -19.47
N ASN A 94 -9.66 -25.26 -19.38
CA ASN A 94 -8.46 -25.61 -20.12
C ASN A 94 -7.73 -26.83 -19.53
N VAL A 95 -7.76 -27.00 -18.21
CA VAL A 95 -7.21 -28.20 -17.54
C VAL A 95 -8.03 -29.44 -17.91
N THR A 96 -9.36 -29.36 -17.82
CA THR A 96 -10.25 -30.48 -18.20
C THR A 96 -10.17 -30.85 -19.68
N ARG A 97 -9.90 -29.89 -20.58
CA ARG A 97 -9.67 -30.17 -22.01
C ARG A 97 -8.31 -30.80 -22.33
N LYS A 98 -7.28 -30.57 -21.52
CA LYS A 98 -5.95 -31.19 -21.71
C LYS A 98 -5.82 -32.59 -21.10
N ALA A 99 -6.72 -32.95 -20.19
CA ALA A 99 -6.75 -34.27 -19.53
C ALA A 99 -7.58 -35.32 -20.31
N ARG A 100 -8.13 -34.96 -21.47
CA ARG A 100 -8.88 -35.83 -22.38
C ARG A 100 -8.15 -35.91 -23.70
#